data_AF-A0A653CSU1-F1
#
_entry.id   AF-A0A653CSU1-F1
#
_cell.length_a   1.000
_cell.length_b   1.000
_cell.length_c   1.000
_cell.angle_alpha   90.00
_cell.angle_beta   90.00
_cell.angle_gamma   90.00
#
_symmetry.space_group_name_H-M   'P 1'
#
loop_
_entity.id
_entity.type
_entity.pdbx_description
1 polymer ?
#
loop_
_entity_poly.entity_id
_entity_poly.type
_entity_poly.pdbx_seq_one_letter_code
_entity_poly.pdbx_strand_id
1 'polypeptide(L)'
;MKMQDNPEHLGKHHTATTVLCYSQIITQLSPPELLSVASESTSLCTMENYDFRNRPFATSDVFESTVQDFKILTTGHDVKKIYELDLSSKAFPFMPGDVIGILPCNSHSEVKKLFTRLGVEIHMRKRYKLTIKSDTVKKNPSMPKHIPPEGILEDIFLKHLDIRKPMKKAFLKVLSKFTQDKEELSYLEELCSPKGSAKYLNLINQSGRTLLGLLNTFPKSCPPMELILEHSQALQPRFFSISTSPLSGRLKITFFVVENADGTKGVCTG
;
A
#
# COMPACT_ATOMS: atom_id res chain seq x y z
N MET A 1 22.32 53.49 -48.61
CA MET A 1 21.95 54.11 -47.32
C MET A 1 21.27 53.02 -46.48
N LYS A 2 21.96 52.54 -45.43
CA LYS A 2 21.63 51.49 -44.45
C LYS A 2 21.50 50.04 -45.00
N MET A 3 22.41 49.11 -44.68
CA MET A 3 22.64 48.39 -43.39
C MET A 3 21.39 47.55 -43.03
N GLN A 4 21.40 46.24 -42.74
CA GLN A 4 22.44 45.32 -42.27
C GLN A 4 21.86 43.89 -42.32
N ASP A 5 22.68 42.89 -42.68
CA ASP A 5 22.47 41.48 -42.32
C ASP A 5 22.74 41.23 -40.82
N ASN A 6 22.32 40.04 -40.36
CA ASN A 6 22.77 39.23 -39.20
C ASN A 6 21.74 39.02 -38.04
N PRO A 7 21.89 38.00 -37.16
CA PRO A 7 21.18 36.71 -37.22
C PRO A 7 20.55 36.31 -35.85
N GLU A 8 20.13 35.05 -35.72
CA GLU A 8 19.91 34.30 -34.46
C GLU A 8 18.83 34.79 -33.45
N HIS A 9 17.82 33.93 -33.20
CA HIS A 9 17.47 33.62 -31.82
C HIS A 9 16.93 32.19 -31.66
N LEU A 10 17.85 31.30 -31.29
CA LEU A 10 17.61 29.99 -30.72
C LEU A 10 17.06 30.17 -29.30
N GLY A 11 15.75 30.02 -29.12
CA GLY A 11 15.10 30.01 -27.81
C GLY A 11 15.09 28.60 -27.20
N LYS A 12 16.22 28.18 -26.62
CA LYS A 12 16.29 27.02 -25.73
C LYS A 12 15.47 27.31 -24.47
N HIS A 13 14.37 26.57 -24.23
CA HIS A 13 13.87 26.39 -22.87
C HIS A 13 14.46 25.10 -22.29
N HIS A 14 15.70 25.23 -21.81
CA HIS A 14 16.18 24.39 -20.72
C HIS A 14 15.80 25.09 -19.41
N THR A 15 14.88 24.50 -18.65
CA THR A 15 14.89 24.60 -17.20
C THR A 15 15.23 23.22 -16.66
N ALA A 16 16.54 23.00 -16.54
CA ALA A 16 17.10 21.97 -15.69
C ALA A 16 16.80 22.34 -14.23
N THR A 17 16.34 21.38 -13.43
CA THR A 17 16.62 21.36 -11.99
C THR A 17 16.70 19.90 -11.54
N THR A 18 17.92 19.38 -11.70
CA THR A 18 18.69 18.60 -10.73
C THR A 18 18.04 17.38 -10.11
N VAL A 19 18.26 16.24 -10.76
CA VAL A 19 18.27 14.92 -10.11
C VAL A 19 19.62 14.79 -9.40
N LEU A 20 19.63 14.81 -8.07
CA LEU A 20 20.84 14.52 -7.30
C LEU A 20 20.97 13.00 -7.13
N CYS A 21 22.06 12.49 -7.70
CA CYS A 21 22.68 11.22 -7.37
C CYS A 21 23.11 11.23 -5.90
N TYR A 22 22.74 10.22 -5.13
CA TYR A 22 23.45 9.87 -3.89
C TYR A 22 23.78 8.39 -3.89
N SER A 23 25.02 8.11 -4.26
CA SER A 23 25.77 7.02 -3.67
C SER A 23 26.42 7.54 -2.40
N GLN A 24 26.50 6.69 -1.37
CA GLN A 24 27.21 6.85 -0.10
C GLN A 24 26.37 7.24 1.13
N ILE A 25 26.09 6.21 1.94
CA ILE A 25 26.33 6.12 3.39
C ILE A 25 25.48 7.00 4.31
N ILE A 26 24.78 6.31 5.21
CA ILE A 26 24.26 6.74 6.50
C ILE A 26 25.20 7.75 7.18
N THR A 27 24.89 9.06 7.15
CA THR A 27 25.02 9.98 8.29
C THR A 27 24.38 11.35 8.01
N GLN A 28 23.51 11.79 8.94
CA GLN A 28 23.04 13.17 9.19
C GLN A 28 21.95 13.79 8.27
N LEU A 29 20.70 13.67 8.74
CA LEU A 29 19.54 14.59 8.67
C LEU A 29 19.47 15.69 7.56
N SER A 30 18.60 15.45 6.56
CA SER A 30 17.80 16.38 5.71
C SER A 30 18.49 17.48 4.87
N PRO A 31 17.91 18.02 3.75
CA PRO A 31 16.59 17.79 3.10
C PRO A 31 16.67 17.57 1.55
N PRO A 32 15.56 17.37 0.79
CA PRO A 32 14.15 17.53 1.13
C PRO A 32 13.42 16.17 1.22
N GLU A 33 12.94 15.88 2.41
CA GLU A 33 12.35 14.60 2.85
C GLU A 33 10.82 14.66 2.80
N LEU A 34 10.16 13.97 1.86
CA LEU A 34 8.70 13.76 2.04
C LEU A 34 8.62 12.90 3.29
N LEU A 35 7.96 13.37 4.36
CA LEU A 35 7.81 12.72 5.66
C LEU A 35 9.10 12.44 6.47
N SER A 36 9.20 12.99 7.69
CA SER A 36 10.29 12.70 8.62
C SER A 36 9.83 11.78 9.77
N VAL A 37 10.47 10.61 9.88
CA VAL A 37 10.19 9.61 10.92
C VAL A 37 10.92 10.00 12.21
N ALA A 38 10.22 10.62 13.17
CA ALA A 38 10.76 10.92 14.50
C ALA A 38 10.49 9.77 15.49
N SER A 39 11.53 9.35 16.24
CA SER A 39 11.48 8.23 17.18
C SER A 39 11.23 8.65 18.63
N GLU A 40 10.08 8.31 19.20
CA GLU A 40 9.83 8.32 20.65
C GLU A 40 8.93 7.15 21.09
N SER A 41 8.98 6.81 22.37
CA SER A 41 8.63 5.53 23.02
C SER A 41 7.19 5.01 22.89
N THR A 42 7.10 3.68 22.74
CA THR A 42 5.97 2.76 22.51
C THR A 42 4.71 2.99 23.34
N SER A 43 3.55 3.02 22.69
CA SER A 43 2.22 2.91 23.32
C SER A 43 1.36 1.87 22.58
N LEU A 44 0.44 1.25 23.33
CA LEU A 44 -0.48 0.18 22.91
C LEU A 44 -1.43 0.62 21.79
N CYS A 45 -2.00 -0.35 21.06
CA CYS A 45 -2.94 -0.13 19.96
C CYS A 45 -4.20 0.61 20.46
N THR A 46 -4.26 1.93 20.23
CA THR A 46 -5.40 2.79 20.58
C THR A 46 -6.50 2.72 19.51
N MET A 47 -7.73 3.06 19.89
CA MET A 47 -8.87 3.20 18.97
C MET A 47 -8.58 4.13 17.77
N GLU A 48 -7.67 5.09 17.95
CA GLU A 48 -7.18 6.02 16.91
C GLU A 48 -6.67 5.27 15.66
N ASN A 49 -6.05 4.10 15.82
CA ASN A 49 -5.56 3.32 14.69
C ASN A 49 -6.68 2.86 13.74
N TYR A 50 -7.92 2.72 14.23
CA TYR A 50 -9.06 2.31 13.43
C TYR A 50 -9.74 3.46 12.69
N ASP A 51 -9.55 4.71 13.12
CA ASP A 51 -10.16 5.89 12.47
C ASP A 51 -9.57 6.17 11.09
N PHE A 52 -8.30 5.81 10.90
CA PHE A 52 -7.63 5.92 9.61
C PHE A 52 -7.82 4.69 8.73
N ARG A 53 -8.52 3.64 9.18
CA ARG A 53 -8.85 2.51 8.32
C ARG A 53 -9.87 2.95 7.28
N ASN A 54 -9.72 2.50 6.04
CA ASN A 54 -10.71 2.85 5.03
C ASN A 54 -12.05 2.17 5.34
N ARG A 55 -13.13 2.95 5.46
CA ARG A 55 -14.48 2.48 5.78
C ARG A 55 -15.45 2.77 4.61
N PRO A 56 -15.21 2.25 3.39
CA PRO A 56 -16.13 2.49 2.29
C PRO A 56 -17.45 1.76 2.61
N PHE A 57 -18.56 2.49 2.65
CA PHE A 57 -19.91 1.94 2.86
C PHE A 57 -20.20 1.36 4.26
N ALA A 58 -19.44 1.73 5.29
CA ALA A 58 -19.76 1.34 6.67
C ALA A 58 -20.91 2.19 7.23
N THR A 59 -21.91 1.55 7.81
CA THR A 59 -23.02 2.19 8.55
C THR A 59 -22.76 2.27 10.05
N SER A 60 -21.64 1.73 10.51
CA SER A 60 -21.25 1.65 11.92
C SER A 60 -19.77 1.98 12.12
N ASP A 61 -19.42 2.22 13.39
CA ASP A 61 -18.03 2.30 13.82
C ASP A 61 -17.33 0.95 13.77
N VAL A 62 -16.00 0.99 13.81
CA VAL A 62 -15.18 -0.21 13.88
C VAL A 62 -15.15 -0.71 15.31
N PHE A 63 -15.42 -2.00 15.48
CA PHE A 63 -15.33 -2.68 16.76
C PHE A 63 -14.39 -3.88 16.67
N GLU A 64 -13.73 -4.17 17.78
CA GLU A 64 -12.98 -5.41 17.93
C GLU A 64 -13.96 -6.55 18.24
N SER A 65 -13.76 -7.70 17.59
CA SER A 65 -14.52 -8.91 17.87
C SER A 65 -13.57 -10.09 17.97
N THR A 66 -13.92 -11.04 18.83
CA THR A 66 -13.15 -12.27 19.04
C THR A 66 -13.79 -13.41 18.27
N VAL A 67 -12.94 -14.23 17.65
CA VAL A 67 -13.36 -15.51 17.08
C VAL A 67 -13.72 -16.45 18.22
N GLN A 68 -14.98 -16.87 18.26
CA GLN A 68 -15.52 -17.79 19.27
C GLN A 68 -15.37 -19.24 18.85
N ASP A 69 -15.59 -19.51 17.57
CA ASP A 69 -15.52 -20.86 16.99
C ASP A 69 -15.17 -20.79 15.50
N PHE A 70 -14.62 -21.88 14.97
CA PHE A 70 -14.38 -22.04 13.54
C PHE A 70 -14.67 -23.48 13.10
N LYS A 71 -15.34 -23.64 11.96
CA LYS A 71 -15.70 -24.96 11.45
C LYS A 71 -15.50 -25.06 9.95
N ILE A 72 -15.03 -26.21 9.48
CA ILE A 72 -15.04 -26.55 8.05
C ILE A 72 -16.38 -27.21 7.74
N LEU A 73 -17.15 -26.64 6.81
CA LEU A 73 -18.50 -27.11 6.44
C LEU A 73 -18.50 -28.18 5.35
N THR A 74 -17.35 -28.41 4.71
CA THR A 74 -17.20 -29.31 3.57
C THR A 74 -16.28 -30.47 3.93
N THR A 75 -16.60 -31.65 3.40
CA THR A 75 -15.83 -32.88 3.58
C THR A 75 -15.57 -33.52 2.21
N GLY A 76 -14.40 -34.14 2.03
CA GLY A 76 -13.97 -34.71 0.75
C GLY A 76 -12.62 -34.15 0.28
N HIS A 77 -11.95 -34.89 -0.60
CA HIS A 77 -10.60 -34.56 -1.07
C HIS A 77 -10.58 -33.52 -2.20
N ASP A 78 -11.64 -33.43 -3.01
CA ASP A 78 -11.73 -32.55 -4.19
C ASP A 78 -12.94 -31.60 -4.10
N VAL A 79 -13.19 -31.09 -2.90
CA VAL A 79 -14.21 -30.07 -2.67
C VAL A 79 -13.57 -28.79 -2.15
N LYS A 80 -14.03 -27.67 -2.68
CA LYS A 80 -13.62 -26.35 -2.22
C LYS A 80 -13.96 -26.21 -0.74
N LYS A 81 -12.95 -25.98 0.10
CA LYS A 81 -13.14 -25.86 1.55
C LYS A 81 -13.93 -24.60 1.88
N ILE A 82 -15.11 -24.80 2.45
CA ILE A 82 -15.97 -23.77 3.01
C ILE A 82 -15.77 -23.74 4.53
N TYR A 83 -15.58 -22.54 5.06
CA TYR A 83 -15.35 -22.26 6.47
C TYR A 83 -16.53 -21.46 7.01
N GLU A 84 -16.94 -21.79 8.22
CA GLU A 84 -17.84 -20.99 9.07
C GLU A 84 -17.01 -20.43 10.22
N LEU A 85 -17.13 -19.12 10.44
CA LEU A 85 -16.45 -18.42 11.53
C LEU A 85 -17.52 -17.80 12.43
N ASP A 86 -17.48 -18.14 13.71
CA ASP A 86 -18.35 -17.57 14.74
C ASP A 86 -17.61 -16.43 15.45
N LEU A 87 -18.22 -15.25 15.45
CA LEU A 87 -17.70 -14.02 16.02
C LEU A 87 -18.57 -13.61 17.21
N SER A 88 -17.96 -12.93 18.19
CA SER A 88 -18.72 -12.35 19.29
C SER A 88 -19.75 -11.34 18.77
N SER A 89 -21.02 -11.59 19.07
CA SER A 89 -22.18 -10.76 18.69
C SER A 89 -22.47 -9.63 19.69
N LYS A 90 -21.79 -9.62 20.85
CA LYS A 90 -22.11 -8.74 21.98
C LYS A 90 -22.00 -7.24 21.68
N ALA A 91 -21.32 -6.88 20.59
CA ALA A 91 -21.05 -5.50 20.23
C ALA A 91 -22.02 -4.91 19.18
N PHE A 92 -22.84 -5.71 18.48
CA PHE A 92 -23.55 -5.21 17.30
C PHE A 92 -24.89 -5.91 17.01
N PRO A 93 -26.01 -5.16 16.92
CA PRO A 93 -27.27 -5.69 16.42
C PRO A 93 -27.20 -5.89 14.91
N PHE A 94 -27.69 -7.03 14.41
CA PHE A 94 -27.75 -7.32 12.97
C PHE A 94 -29.06 -8.02 12.61
N MET A 95 -29.44 -7.95 11.34
CA MET A 95 -30.58 -8.66 10.75
C MET A 95 -30.10 -9.71 9.72
N PRO A 96 -30.89 -10.77 9.48
CA PRO A 96 -30.60 -11.68 8.39
C PRO A 96 -30.53 -10.94 7.05
N GLY A 97 -29.47 -11.19 6.27
CA GLY A 97 -29.20 -10.47 5.03
C GLY A 97 -28.20 -9.32 5.16
N ASP A 98 -27.88 -8.89 6.39
CA ASP A 98 -26.83 -7.91 6.63
C ASP A 98 -25.44 -8.44 6.24
N VAL A 99 -24.53 -7.49 6.02
CA VAL A 99 -23.15 -7.74 5.62
C VAL A 99 -22.23 -7.09 6.64
N ILE A 100 -21.20 -7.81 7.06
CA ILE A 100 -20.14 -7.31 7.94
C ILE A 100 -18.85 -7.08 7.15
N GLY A 101 -18.20 -5.94 7.39
CA GLY A 101 -16.87 -5.63 6.86
C GLY A 101 -15.77 -6.05 7.82
N ILE A 102 -14.93 -6.99 7.41
CA ILE A 102 -13.72 -7.39 8.15
C ILE A 102 -12.55 -6.56 7.66
N LEU A 103 -11.82 -5.93 8.58
CA LEU A 103 -10.60 -5.18 8.30
C LEU A 103 -9.40 -6.15 8.29
N PRO A 104 -8.85 -6.50 7.11
CA PRO A 104 -7.74 -7.45 7.06
C PRO A 104 -6.42 -6.81 7.49
N CYS A 105 -5.42 -7.67 7.70
CA CYS A 105 -4.02 -7.29 7.83
C CYS A 105 -3.20 -8.03 6.76
N ASN A 106 -2.19 -7.37 6.21
CA ASN A 106 -1.23 -8.03 5.33
C ASN A 106 -0.37 -9.04 6.12
N SER A 107 0.24 -9.98 5.40
CA SER A 107 1.16 -10.95 6.00
C SER A 107 2.40 -10.26 6.56
N HIS A 108 2.73 -10.56 7.82
CA HIS A 108 3.97 -10.11 8.46
C HIS A 108 5.22 -10.50 7.66
N SER A 109 5.20 -11.67 7.02
CA SER A 109 6.31 -12.13 6.17
C SER A 109 6.47 -11.25 4.93
N GLU A 110 5.36 -10.86 4.29
CA GLU A 110 5.40 -9.97 3.11
C GLU A 110 5.86 -8.57 3.48
N VAL A 111 5.33 -8.02 4.58
CA VAL A 111 5.76 -6.71 5.08
C VAL A 111 7.25 -6.74 5.43
N LYS A 112 7.71 -7.75 6.16
CA LYS A 112 9.14 -7.90 6.48
C LYS A 112 10.01 -7.92 5.22
N LYS A 113 9.66 -8.74 4.22
CA LYS A 113 10.39 -8.81 2.94
C LYS A 113 10.45 -7.46 2.22
N LEU A 114 9.36 -6.68 2.28
CA LEU A 114 9.32 -5.33 1.71
C LEU A 114 10.28 -4.38 2.43
N PHE A 115 10.31 -4.41 3.77
CA PHE A 115 11.24 -3.61 4.55
C PHE A 115 12.70 -4.01 4.33
N THR A 116 12.99 -5.31 4.22
CA THR A 116 14.32 -5.81 3.84
C THR A 116 14.69 -5.32 2.43
N ARG A 117 13.78 -5.40 1.45
CA ARG A 117 13.98 -4.92 0.08
C ARG A 117 14.26 -3.41 0.01
N LEU A 118 13.68 -2.64 0.92
CA LEU A 118 13.91 -1.20 1.05
C LEU A 118 15.13 -0.85 1.91
N GLY A 119 15.80 -1.84 2.53
CA GLY A 119 16.97 -1.60 3.38
C GLY A 119 16.65 -0.93 4.72
N VAL A 120 15.39 -0.97 5.18
CA VAL A 120 14.91 -0.23 6.37
C VAL A 120 14.30 -1.13 7.43
N GLU A 121 14.60 -2.43 7.41
CA GLU A 121 14.12 -3.42 8.37
C GLU A 121 14.35 -3.03 9.84
N ILE A 122 15.50 -2.42 10.14
CA ILE A 122 15.84 -1.95 11.50
C ILE A 122 14.88 -0.84 12.01
N HIS A 123 14.11 -0.23 11.12
CA HIS A 123 13.14 0.82 11.45
C HIS A 123 11.70 0.32 11.56
N MET A 124 11.41 -0.97 11.28
CA MET A 124 10.04 -1.52 11.28
C MET A 124 9.22 -1.17 12.52
N ARG A 125 9.84 -1.32 13.70
CA ARG A 125 9.20 -1.10 15.00
C ARG A 125 9.34 0.33 15.52
N LYS A 126 9.93 1.24 14.74
CA LYS A 126 10.08 2.64 15.15
C LYS A 126 8.77 3.40 14.97
N ARG A 127 8.60 4.40 15.83
CA ARG A 127 7.52 5.38 15.68
C ARG A 127 7.78 6.29 14.51
N TYR A 128 6.71 6.72 13.86
CA TYR A 128 6.72 7.69 12.78
C TYR A 128 5.80 8.86 13.11
N LYS A 129 6.05 9.99 12.46
CA LYS A 129 5.12 11.12 12.37
C LYS A 129 5.09 11.60 10.94
N LEU A 130 3.91 11.80 10.37
CA LEU A 130 3.73 12.26 9.02
C LEU A 130 3.46 13.76 9.03
N THR A 131 4.19 14.49 8.21
CA THR A 131 4.03 15.94 8.05
C THR A 131 4.06 16.31 6.58
N ILE A 132 3.36 17.39 6.23
CA ILE A 132 3.46 18.00 4.91
C ILE A 132 4.68 18.90 4.92
N LYS A 133 5.57 18.71 3.94
CA LYS A 133 6.72 19.60 3.74
C LYS A 133 6.30 21.02 3.42
N SER A 134 6.93 21.99 4.08
CA SER A 134 6.67 23.42 3.91
C SER A 134 7.10 23.96 2.54
N ASP A 135 8.10 23.35 1.91
CA ASP A 135 8.65 23.70 0.59
C ASP A 135 7.96 22.95 -0.57
N THR A 136 6.83 22.28 -0.32
CA THR A 136 6.14 21.52 -1.37
C THR A 136 5.56 22.42 -2.46
N VAL A 137 5.88 22.10 -3.70
CA VAL A 137 5.30 22.76 -4.90
C VAL A 137 3.95 22.15 -5.32
N LYS A 138 3.50 21.10 -4.63
CA LYS A 138 2.23 20.43 -4.92
C LYS A 138 1.08 21.37 -4.56
N LYS A 139 0.20 21.65 -5.51
CA LYS A 139 -1.04 22.39 -5.24
C LYS A 139 -1.93 21.59 -4.28
N ASN A 140 -2.33 22.19 -3.16
CA ASN A 140 -3.18 21.59 -2.13
C ASN A 140 -2.63 20.25 -1.61
N PRO A 141 -1.43 20.24 -0.99
CA PRO A 141 -0.88 19.03 -0.43
C PRO A 141 -1.83 18.49 0.65
N SER A 142 -2.05 17.19 0.64
CA SER A 142 -2.84 16.51 1.67
C SER A 142 -2.19 15.18 2.00
N MET A 143 -2.28 14.81 3.28
CA MET A 143 -1.83 13.51 3.76
C MET A 143 -2.76 12.40 3.23
N PRO A 144 -2.24 11.19 2.95
CA PRO A 144 -3.10 10.06 2.63
C PRO A 144 -4.05 9.78 3.80
N LYS A 145 -5.35 10.00 3.59
CA LYS A 145 -6.38 9.90 4.65
C LYS A 145 -6.46 8.54 5.34
N HIS A 146 -5.94 7.50 4.69
CA HIS A 146 -5.99 6.12 5.16
C HIS A 146 -4.79 5.74 6.04
N ILE A 147 -3.84 6.66 6.25
CA ILE A 147 -2.65 6.44 7.07
C ILE A 147 -2.75 7.36 8.30
N PRO A 148 -2.65 6.83 9.53
CA PRO A 148 -2.58 7.65 10.72
C PRO A 148 -1.41 8.64 10.65
N PRO A 149 -1.55 9.87 11.18
CA PRO A 149 -0.47 10.85 11.17
C PRO A 149 0.73 10.44 12.04
N GLU A 150 0.55 9.52 12.98
CA GLU A 150 1.63 8.96 13.80
C GLU A 150 1.29 7.53 14.20
N GLY A 151 2.31 6.72 14.52
CA GLY A 151 2.11 5.30 14.83
C GLY A 151 3.41 4.51 14.72
N ILE A 152 3.31 3.18 14.62
CA ILE A 152 4.45 2.28 14.34
C ILE A 152 4.60 2.09 12.83
N LEU A 153 5.82 2.15 12.32
CA LEU A 153 6.08 2.16 10.87
C LEU A 153 5.56 0.90 10.15
N GLU A 154 5.75 -0.29 10.73
CA GLU A 154 5.23 -1.53 10.16
C GLU A 154 3.69 -1.56 10.09
N ASP A 155 2.99 -0.87 11.00
CA ASP A 155 1.53 -0.87 11.04
C ASP A 155 0.95 -0.21 9.78
N ILE A 156 1.63 0.78 9.20
CA ILE A 156 1.24 1.37 7.92
C ILE A 156 1.11 0.26 6.85
N PHE A 157 2.11 -0.60 6.73
CA PHE A 157 2.15 -1.65 5.72
C PHE A 157 1.30 -2.86 6.10
N LEU A 158 1.12 -3.15 7.38
CA LEU A 158 0.26 -4.25 7.83
C LEU A 158 -1.22 -3.91 7.68
N LYS A 159 -1.62 -2.69 8.05
CA LYS A 159 -3.02 -2.33 8.28
C LYS A 159 -3.55 -1.29 7.28
N HIS A 160 -2.72 -0.39 6.79
CA HIS A 160 -3.21 0.79 6.06
C HIS A 160 -3.02 0.71 4.55
N LEU A 161 -2.00 -0.01 4.07
CA LEU A 161 -1.68 -0.09 2.64
C LEU A 161 -2.05 -1.42 2.00
N ASP A 162 -2.62 -1.38 0.80
CA ASP A 162 -2.81 -2.56 -0.04
C ASP A 162 -1.53 -2.84 -0.83
N ILE A 163 -0.59 -3.59 -0.21
CA ILE A 163 0.70 -3.96 -0.82
C ILE A 163 0.56 -4.97 -1.96
N ARG A 164 -0.64 -5.52 -2.17
CA ARG A 164 -0.97 -6.46 -3.27
C ARG A 164 -1.83 -5.81 -4.36
N LYS A 165 -1.94 -4.48 -4.34
CA LYS A 165 -2.57 -3.72 -5.40
C LYS A 165 -1.49 -3.17 -6.35
N PRO A 166 -1.67 -3.32 -7.68
CA PRO A 166 -0.72 -2.77 -8.65
C PRO A 166 -0.53 -1.26 -8.49
N MET A 167 0.73 -0.84 -8.40
CA MET A 167 1.09 0.59 -8.38
C MET A 167 0.81 1.21 -9.75
N LYS A 168 0.21 2.41 -9.75
CA LYS A 168 -0.17 3.11 -10.98
C LYS A 168 1.07 3.57 -11.76
N LYS A 169 0.94 3.76 -13.09
CA LYS A 169 2.01 4.31 -13.94
C LYS A 169 2.64 5.61 -13.41
N ALA A 170 1.91 6.42 -12.64
CA ALA A 170 2.46 7.60 -11.98
C ALA A 170 3.59 7.27 -11.00
N PHE A 171 3.47 6.17 -10.24
CA PHE A 171 4.54 5.69 -9.37
C PHE A 171 5.76 5.23 -10.18
N LEU A 172 5.55 4.49 -11.29
CA LEU A 172 6.65 4.04 -12.15
C LEU A 172 7.44 5.22 -12.75
N LYS A 173 6.78 6.32 -13.10
CA LYS A 173 7.45 7.57 -13.55
C LYS A 173 8.31 8.22 -12.47
N VAL A 174 7.93 8.04 -11.21
CA VAL A 174 8.72 8.54 -10.08
C VAL A 174 9.86 7.56 -9.79
N LEU A 175 9.59 6.25 -9.85
CA LEU A 175 10.57 5.18 -9.65
C LEU A 175 11.78 5.30 -10.58
N SER A 176 11.56 5.73 -11.84
CA SER A 176 12.63 5.92 -12.83
C SER A 176 13.69 6.93 -12.40
N LYS A 177 13.39 7.84 -11.45
CA LYS A 177 14.35 8.79 -10.90
C LYS A 177 15.30 8.16 -9.86
N PHE A 178 15.01 6.94 -9.41
CA PHE A 178 15.73 6.23 -8.36
C PHE A 178 16.57 5.07 -8.89
N THR A 179 16.83 5.06 -10.20
CA THR A 179 17.73 4.11 -10.84
C THR A 179 18.68 4.85 -11.79
N GLN A 180 19.92 4.38 -11.86
CA GLN A 180 20.91 4.82 -12.84
C GLN A 180 21.18 3.73 -13.88
N ASP A 181 20.54 2.57 -13.72
CA ASP A 181 20.63 1.47 -14.66
C ASP A 181 19.88 1.85 -15.94
N LYS A 182 20.59 1.83 -17.07
CA LYS A 182 20.04 2.27 -18.35
C LYS A 182 18.94 1.35 -18.86
N GLU A 183 19.01 0.05 -18.56
CA GLU A 183 18.03 -0.93 -18.99
C GLU A 183 16.73 -0.77 -18.20
N GLU A 184 16.81 -0.68 -16.87
CA GLU A 184 15.65 -0.38 -16.02
C GLU A 184 15.00 0.95 -16.39
N LEU A 185 15.80 2.00 -16.60
CA LEU A 185 15.29 3.32 -16.96
C LEU A 185 14.54 3.27 -18.29
N SER A 186 15.14 2.69 -19.33
CA SER A 186 14.50 2.55 -20.64
C SER A 186 13.20 1.74 -20.56
N TYR A 187 13.19 0.67 -19.76
CA TYR A 187 11.99 -0.14 -19.58
C TYR A 187 10.89 0.62 -18.81
N LEU A 188 11.22 1.36 -17.75
CA LEU A 188 10.28 2.20 -17.01
C LEU A 188 9.68 3.30 -17.90
N GLU A 189 10.48 3.96 -18.71
CA GLU A 189 10.03 4.97 -19.67
C GLU A 189 9.05 4.38 -20.68
N GLU A 190 9.37 3.19 -21.21
CA GLU A 190 8.51 2.48 -22.14
C GLU A 190 7.15 2.12 -21.51
N LEU A 191 7.14 1.57 -20.30
CA LEU A 191 5.93 1.21 -19.54
C LEU A 191 5.03 2.44 -19.31
N CYS A 192 5.65 3.58 -19.02
CA CYS A 192 4.99 4.85 -18.74
C CYS A 192 4.55 5.61 -20.02
N SER A 193 4.97 5.17 -21.20
CA SER A 193 4.58 5.77 -22.48
C SER A 193 3.09 5.53 -22.82
N PRO A 194 2.49 6.34 -23.71
CA PRO A 194 1.13 6.12 -24.19
C PRO A 194 0.91 4.75 -24.84
N LYS A 195 1.93 4.22 -25.53
CA LYS A 195 1.90 2.90 -26.19
C LYS A 195 2.25 1.75 -25.24
N GLY A 196 2.75 2.04 -24.05
CA GLY A 196 3.24 1.05 -23.07
C GLY A 196 2.17 0.30 -22.27
N SER A 197 0.88 0.47 -22.55
CA SER A 197 -0.21 -0.10 -21.75
C SER A 197 -0.21 -1.62 -21.70
N ALA A 198 0.05 -2.30 -22.83
CA ALA A 198 0.15 -3.76 -22.87
C ALA A 198 1.35 -4.27 -22.06
N LYS A 199 2.53 -3.63 -22.21
CA LYS A 199 3.73 -3.96 -21.44
C LYS A 199 3.53 -3.76 -19.94
N TYR A 200 2.85 -2.69 -19.54
CA TYR A 200 2.50 -2.43 -18.15
C TYR A 200 1.57 -3.49 -17.56
N LEU A 201 0.56 -3.94 -18.30
CA LEU A 201 -0.31 -5.03 -17.84
C LEU A 201 0.47 -6.35 -17.71
N ASN A 202 1.37 -6.64 -18.63
CA ASN A 202 2.24 -7.81 -18.56
C ASN A 202 3.16 -7.75 -17.32
N LEU A 203 3.81 -6.61 -17.08
CA LEU A 203 4.63 -6.39 -15.88
C LEU A 203 3.84 -6.64 -14.60
N ILE A 204 2.61 -6.11 -14.50
CA ILE A 204 1.76 -6.30 -13.32
C ILE A 204 1.52 -7.79 -13.06
N ASN A 205 1.26 -8.57 -14.11
CA ASN A 205 1.01 -9.99 -13.96
C ASN A 205 2.29 -10.75 -13.59
N GLN A 206 3.43 -10.42 -14.23
CA GLN A 206 4.73 -11.03 -13.95
C GLN A 206 5.26 -10.72 -12.55
N SER A 207 4.95 -9.52 -12.01
CA SER A 207 5.32 -9.10 -10.65
C SER A 207 4.38 -9.65 -9.56
N GLY A 208 3.51 -10.61 -9.88
CA GLY A 208 2.53 -11.17 -8.94
C GLY A 208 1.54 -10.13 -8.41
N ARG A 209 1.42 -8.97 -9.09
CA ARG A 209 0.55 -7.85 -8.71
C ARG A 209 0.88 -7.23 -7.35
N THR A 210 2.09 -7.44 -6.83
CA THR A 210 2.50 -6.91 -5.52
C THR A 210 3.52 -5.78 -5.65
N LEU A 211 3.53 -4.87 -4.67
CA LEU A 211 4.57 -3.84 -4.56
C LEU A 211 5.97 -4.48 -4.45
N LEU A 212 6.09 -5.55 -3.66
CA LEU A 212 7.35 -6.29 -3.50
C LEU A 212 7.82 -6.87 -4.85
N GLY A 213 6.93 -7.52 -5.59
CA GLY A 213 7.25 -8.07 -6.91
C GLY A 213 7.65 -6.99 -7.89
N LEU A 214 6.98 -5.84 -7.89
CA LEU A 214 7.36 -4.69 -8.72
C LEU A 214 8.78 -4.21 -8.39
N LEU A 215 9.09 -4.00 -7.10
CA LEU A 215 10.42 -3.58 -6.68
C LEU A 215 11.49 -4.64 -6.98
N ASN A 216 11.14 -5.93 -6.97
CA ASN A 216 12.05 -7.00 -7.36
C ASN A 216 12.28 -7.06 -8.88
N THR A 217 11.33 -6.59 -9.70
CA THR A 217 11.54 -6.42 -11.15
C THR A 217 12.51 -5.29 -11.48
N PHE A 218 12.64 -4.30 -10.60
CA PHE A 218 13.57 -3.17 -10.72
C PHE A 218 14.58 -3.18 -9.55
N PRO A 219 15.48 -4.18 -9.46
CA PRO A 219 16.38 -4.35 -8.33
C PRO A 219 17.35 -3.19 -8.10
N LYS A 220 17.71 -2.42 -9.15
CA LYS A 220 18.59 -1.25 -9.06
C LYS A 220 17.86 0.01 -8.62
N SER A 221 16.53 -0.01 -8.67
CA SER A 221 15.68 1.06 -8.17
C SER A 221 15.46 0.94 -6.65
N CYS A 222 15.81 1.97 -5.88
CA CYS A 222 15.54 2.01 -4.43
C CYS A 222 14.81 3.31 -4.06
N PRO A 223 13.48 3.37 -4.25
CA PRO A 223 12.73 4.57 -3.92
C PRO A 223 12.64 4.76 -2.40
N PRO A 224 12.70 6.00 -1.92
CA PRO A 224 12.31 6.36 -0.56
C PRO A 224 10.91 5.83 -0.22
N MET A 225 10.73 5.38 1.02
CA MET A 225 9.47 4.80 1.50
C MET A 225 8.29 5.75 1.33
N GLU A 226 8.57 7.04 1.40
CA GLU A 226 7.59 8.11 1.48
C GLU A 226 6.88 8.32 0.14
N LEU A 227 7.59 8.04 -0.96
CA LEU A 227 6.98 7.94 -2.28
C LEU A 227 6.09 6.71 -2.42
N ILE A 228 6.44 5.60 -1.76
CA ILE A 228 5.55 4.45 -1.68
C ILE A 228 4.28 4.83 -0.93
N LEU A 229 4.38 5.52 0.21
CA LEU A 229 3.22 5.96 1.00
C LEU A 229 2.30 6.89 0.19
N GLU A 230 2.87 7.84 -0.55
CA GLU A 230 2.11 8.79 -1.37
C GLU A 230 1.32 8.11 -2.50
N HIS A 231 1.89 7.06 -3.11
CA HIS A 231 1.30 6.39 -4.26
C HIS A 231 0.49 5.13 -3.93
N SER A 232 0.62 4.63 -2.70
CA SER A 232 -0.07 3.43 -2.25
C SER A 232 -1.56 3.67 -2.05
N GLN A 233 -2.32 2.59 -2.13
CA GLN A 233 -3.78 2.62 -1.98
C GLN A 233 -4.15 2.01 -0.64
N ALA A 234 -5.28 2.46 -0.09
CA ALA A 234 -5.73 1.98 1.21
C ALA A 234 -6.08 0.48 1.18
N LEU A 235 -5.70 -0.26 2.23
CA LEU A 235 -6.13 -1.63 2.44
C LEU A 235 -7.64 -1.66 2.73
N GLN A 236 -8.39 -2.28 1.82
CA GLN A 236 -9.85 -2.28 1.87
C GLN A 236 -10.40 -3.33 2.86
N PRO A 237 -11.52 -3.05 3.56
CA PRO A 237 -12.29 -4.08 4.23
C PRO A 237 -12.78 -5.13 3.23
N ARG A 238 -13.00 -6.35 3.70
CA ARG A 238 -13.67 -7.42 2.93
C ARG A 238 -15.02 -7.70 3.56
N PHE A 239 -16.04 -7.69 2.73
CA PHE A 239 -17.42 -7.80 3.13
C PHE A 239 -17.90 -9.25 3.03
N PHE A 240 -18.54 -9.72 4.10
CA PHE A 240 -19.11 -11.07 4.18
C PHE A 240 -20.56 -10.98 4.63
N SER A 241 -21.44 -11.74 3.98
CA SER A 241 -22.83 -11.88 4.43
C SER A 241 -22.88 -12.63 5.75
N ILE A 242 -23.70 -12.13 6.68
CA ILE A 242 -23.96 -12.81 7.93
C ILE A 242 -24.84 -14.04 7.63
N SER A 243 -24.40 -15.22 8.07
CA SER A 243 -25.02 -16.51 7.77
C SER A 243 -25.92 -17.05 8.89
N THR A 244 -26.25 -16.22 9.88
CA THR A 244 -27.11 -16.56 11.01
C THR A 244 -28.23 -15.55 11.24
N SER A 245 -29.24 -15.97 12.01
CA SER A 245 -30.25 -15.07 12.55
C SER A 245 -29.80 -14.48 13.90
N PRO A 246 -30.13 -13.22 14.22
CA PRO A 246 -29.83 -12.62 15.53
C PRO A 246 -30.47 -13.40 16.69
N LEU A 247 -31.56 -14.14 16.45
CA LEU A 247 -32.20 -15.00 17.45
C LEU A 247 -31.28 -16.11 17.97
N SER A 248 -30.26 -16.50 17.20
CA SER A 248 -29.26 -17.49 17.63
C SER A 248 -28.26 -16.93 18.64
N GLY A 249 -28.18 -15.61 18.79
CA GLY A 249 -27.16 -14.93 19.60
C GLY A 249 -25.74 -15.07 19.05
N ARG A 250 -25.55 -15.66 17.86
CA ARG A 250 -24.23 -15.93 17.24
C ARG A 250 -24.09 -15.15 15.93
N LEU A 251 -22.98 -14.43 15.78
CA LEU A 251 -22.66 -13.69 14.56
C LEU A 251 -21.73 -14.57 13.72
N LYS A 252 -22.26 -15.21 12.67
CA LYS A 252 -21.45 -16.10 11.84
C LYS A 252 -21.29 -15.57 10.44
N ILE A 253 -20.11 -15.83 9.87
CA ILE A 253 -19.84 -15.62 8.45
C ILE A 253 -19.36 -16.92 7.83
N THR A 254 -19.70 -17.12 6.56
CA THR A 254 -19.28 -18.28 5.78
C THR A 254 -18.46 -17.83 4.59
N PHE A 255 -17.28 -18.42 4.40
CA PHE A 255 -16.37 -18.04 3.33
C PHE A 255 -15.51 -19.20 2.86
N PHE A 256 -14.78 -19.00 1.76
CA PHE A 256 -13.72 -19.89 1.31
C PHE A 256 -12.39 -19.14 1.27
N VAL A 257 -11.29 -19.86 1.43
CA VAL A 257 -9.96 -19.29 1.26
C VAL A 257 -9.74 -19.01 -0.22
N VAL A 258 -9.43 -17.77 -0.56
CA VAL A 258 -9.06 -17.41 -1.93
C VAL A 258 -7.62 -17.84 -2.13
N GLU A 259 -7.36 -18.63 -3.16
CA GLU A 259 -6.00 -19.00 -3.58
C GLU A 259 -5.71 -18.33 -4.91
N ASN A 260 -4.59 -17.61 -4.96
CA ASN A 260 -4.10 -16.94 -6.16
C ASN A 260 -3.30 -17.94 -7.00
N ALA A 261 -3.11 -17.63 -8.29
CA ALA A 261 -2.38 -18.49 -9.22
C ALA A 261 -0.91 -18.74 -8.82
N ASP A 262 -0.32 -17.85 -8.00
CA ASP A 262 1.04 -17.98 -7.46
C ASP A 262 1.11 -18.79 -6.15
N GLY A 263 -0.01 -19.42 -5.73
CA GLY A 263 -0.12 -20.18 -4.49
C GLY A 263 -0.28 -19.33 -3.22
N THR A 264 -0.27 -17.99 -3.34
CA THR A 264 -0.56 -17.12 -2.20
C THR A 264 -2.06 -17.13 -1.88
N LYS A 265 -2.41 -16.98 -0.61
CA LYS A 265 -3.82 -16.87 -0.20
C LYS A 265 -4.29 -15.42 -0.21
N GLY A 266 -5.59 -15.16 -0.34
CA GLY A 266 -6.16 -13.82 -0.30
C GLY A 266 -5.91 -13.11 1.03
N VAL A 267 -5.73 -11.78 0.99
CA VAL A 267 -5.31 -10.98 2.17
C VAL A 267 -6.23 -11.10 3.39
N CYS A 268 -7.54 -11.32 3.18
CA CYS A 268 -8.49 -11.43 4.28
C CYS A 268 -8.83 -12.87 4.68
N THR A 269 -8.87 -13.79 3.71
CA THR A 269 -9.31 -15.17 3.95
C THR A 269 -8.15 -16.14 4.17
N GLY A 270 -6.92 -15.72 3.92
CA GLY A 270 -5.71 -16.53 3.92
C GLY A 270 -4.97 -16.59 5.24
#